data_AF-A0A0V1DLJ3-F1
#
_entry.id   AF-A0A0V1DLJ3-F1
#
_cell.length_a   1.000
_cell.length_b   1.000
_cell.length_c   1.000
_cell.angle_alpha   90.00
_cell.angle_beta   90.00
_cell.angle_gamma   90.00
#
_symmetry.space_group_name_H-M   'P 1'
#
loop_
_entity.id
_entity.type
_entity.pdbx_description
1 polymer ?
#
loop_
_entity_poly.entity_id
_entity_poly.type
_entity_poly.pdbx_seq_one_letter_code
_entity_poly.pdbx_strand_id
1 'polypeptide(L)'
;LKLSGTALLQRCVGEGAKMVQEAFRLAKEKAPTVLFINEIDSIGSKRHNSDSGSDQEVHRTMLELLTQMDGFKVNEDIRVIAATNRPDVLDPALTRSG
;
A
#
# COMPACT_ATOMS: atom_id res chain seq x y z
N LEU A 1 -1.86 13.78 1.74
CA LEU A 1 -0.97 13.23 0.69
C LEU A 1 -1.79 12.27 -0.17
N LYS A 2 -1.57 12.22 -1.49
CA LYS A 2 -2.28 11.31 -2.42
C LYS A 2 -1.30 10.33 -3.04
N LEU A 3 -1.61 9.04 -2.94
CA LEU A 3 -0.89 7.94 -3.56
C LEU A 3 -1.87 7.20 -4.47
N SER A 4 -1.42 6.78 -5.64
CA SER A 4 -2.23 5.96 -6.56
C SER A 4 -1.63 4.57 -6.66
N GLY A 5 -2.45 3.53 -6.52
CA GLY A 5 -2.02 2.14 -6.60
C GLY A 5 -1.39 1.81 -7.95
N THR A 6 -1.87 2.40 -9.04
CA THR A 6 -1.26 2.26 -10.37
C THR A 6 0.10 2.94 -10.47
N ALA A 7 0.33 4.03 -9.73
CA ALA A 7 1.65 4.66 -9.64
C ALA A 7 2.67 3.75 -8.94
N LEU A 8 2.25 2.82 -8.09
CA LEU A 8 3.13 1.87 -7.41
C LEU A 8 3.60 0.70 -8.29
N LEU A 9 2.98 0.51 -9.47
CA LEU A 9 3.29 -0.57 -10.41
C LEU A 9 4.45 -0.25 -11.38
N GLN A 10 5.36 0.67 -11.04
CA GLN A 10 6.39 1.12 -11.98
C GLN A 10 7.25 -0.05 -12.51
N ARG A 11 7.71 0.09 -13.76
CA ARG A 11 8.43 -0.95 -14.53
C ARG A 11 9.80 -1.37 -13.95
N CYS A 12 10.27 -0.70 -12.90
CA CYS A 12 11.55 -0.97 -12.26
C CYS A 12 11.36 -1.74 -10.95
N VAL A 13 12.12 -2.82 -10.80
CA VAL A 13 12.11 -3.68 -9.60
C VAL A 13 12.51 -2.86 -8.35
N GLY A 14 11.71 -2.95 -7.30
CA GLY A 14 11.94 -2.34 -5.98
C GLY A 14 11.47 -0.89 -5.81
N GLU A 15 10.89 -0.24 -6.83
CA GLU A 15 10.43 1.15 -6.71
C GLU A 15 9.13 1.28 -5.92
N GLY A 16 8.22 0.31 -6.04
CA GLY A 16 6.93 0.32 -5.35
C GLY A 16 7.08 0.40 -3.83
N ALA A 17 7.87 -0.51 -3.24
CA ALA A 17 8.14 -0.53 -1.80
C ALA A 17 8.81 0.78 -1.30
N LYS A 18 9.76 1.33 -2.06
CA LYS A 18 10.42 2.60 -1.70
C LYS A 18 9.44 3.77 -1.69
N MET A 19 8.53 3.84 -2.66
CA MET A 19 7.50 4.89 -2.69
C MET A 19 6.56 4.80 -1.50
N VAL A 20 6.20 3.59 -1.06
CA VAL A 20 5.40 3.39 0.15
C VAL A 20 6.15 3.93 1.37
N GLN A 21 7.42 3.57 1.56
CA GLN A 21 8.23 4.08 2.68
C GLN A 21 8.29 5.60 2.69
N GLU A 22 8.56 6.22 1.53
CA GLU A 22 8.68 7.66 1.41
C GLU A 22 7.34 8.38 1.67
N ALA A 23 6.22 7.83 1.18
CA ALA A 23 4.90 8.39 1.41
C ALA A 23 4.54 8.42 2.91
N PHE A 24 4.85 7.35 3.63
CA PHE A 24 4.62 7.28 5.08
C PHE A 24 5.58 8.17 5.86
N ARG A 25 6.87 8.25 5.46
CA ARG A 25 7.83 9.20 6.04
C ARG A 25 7.32 10.64 5.93
N LEU A 26 6.90 11.05 4.72
CA LEU A 26 6.34 12.38 4.48
C LEU A 26 5.05 12.63 5.24
N ALA A 27 4.20 11.61 5.43
CA ALA A 27 2.98 11.73 6.22
C ALA A 27 3.30 11.99 7.69
N LYS A 28 4.32 11.32 8.25
CA LYS A 28 4.80 11.55 9.62
C LYS A 28 5.39 12.95 9.81
N GLU A 29 6.19 13.41 8.86
CA GLU A 29 6.77 14.76 8.90
C GLU A 29 5.71 15.87 8.80
N LYS A 30 4.55 15.58 8.21
CA LYS A 30 3.46 16.54 7.98
C LYS A 30 2.23 16.27 8.85
N ALA A 31 2.37 15.52 9.93
CA ALA A 31 1.24 15.26 10.84
C ALA A 31 0.67 16.60 11.40
N PRO A 32 -0.66 16.76 11.51
CA PRO A 32 -1.71 15.79 11.20
C PRO A 32 -1.98 15.67 9.69
N THR A 33 -2.04 14.45 9.16
CA THR A 33 -2.21 14.21 7.71
C THR A 33 -3.14 13.04 7.40
N VAL A 34 -3.91 13.17 6.32
CA VAL A 34 -4.63 12.05 5.69
C VAL A 34 -3.81 11.54 4.49
N LEU A 35 -3.51 10.25 4.49
CA LEU A 35 -2.91 9.53 3.37
C LEU A 35 -4.02 8.82 2.60
N PHE A 36 -4.30 9.29 1.38
CA PHE A 36 -5.31 8.69 0.50
C PHE A 36 -4.66 7.80 -0.55
N ILE A 37 -5.09 6.53 -0.61
CA ILE A 37 -4.62 5.51 -1.56
C ILE A 37 -5.79 5.15 -2.49
N ASN A 38 -5.71 5.51 -3.77
CA ASN A 38 -6.73 5.10 -4.75
C ASN A 38 -6.31 3.83 -5.49
N GLU A 39 -7.28 3.03 -5.94
CA GLU A 39 -7.04 1.79 -6.71
C GLU A 39 -6.11 0.81 -5.99
N ILE A 40 -6.33 0.61 -4.68
CA ILE A 40 -5.50 -0.28 -3.86
C ILE A 40 -5.52 -1.73 -4.36
N ASP A 41 -6.56 -2.14 -5.09
CA ASP A 41 -6.64 -3.44 -5.77
C ASP A 41 -5.51 -3.67 -6.79
N SER A 42 -4.90 -2.61 -7.31
CA SER A 42 -3.74 -2.69 -8.20
C SER A 42 -2.53 -3.37 -7.53
N ILE A 43 -2.38 -3.18 -6.21
CA ILE A 43 -1.29 -3.77 -5.43
C ILE A 43 -1.74 -4.75 -4.34
N GLY A 44 -3.04 -4.78 -4.04
CA GLY A 44 -3.63 -5.52 -2.93
C GLY A 44 -4.45 -6.72 -3.33
N SER A 45 -4.38 -7.17 -4.58
CA SER A 45 -5.15 -8.33 -5.05
C SER A 45 -4.58 -9.66 -4.53
N LYS A 46 -5.45 -10.58 -4.11
CA LYS A 46 -5.11 -11.97 -3.76
C LYS A 46 -4.38 -12.64 -4.93
N ARG A 47 -3.19 -13.18 -4.65
CA ARG A 47 -2.42 -13.93 -5.65
C ARG A 47 -3.26 -15.07 -6.23
N HIS A 48 -3.37 -15.14 -7.55
CA HIS A 48 -3.42 -16.41 -8.24
C HIS A 48 -1.97 -16.85 -8.49
N ASN A 49 -1.70 -18.15 -8.51
CA ASN A 49 -0.37 -18.74 -8.64
C ASN A 49 0.27 -18.45 -10.01
N SER A 50 0.67 -17.20 -10.27
CA SER A 50 1.41 -16.79 -11.46
C SER A 50 2.88 -16.55 -11.08
N ASP A 51 3.76 -17.37 -11.64
CA ASP A 51 5.22 -17.40 -11.42
C ASP A 51 5.96 -16.24 -12.13
N SER A 52 5.28 -15.10 -12.31
CA SER A 52 5.78 -13.96 -13.08
C SER A 52 6.55 -13.00 -12.17
N GLY A 53 7.73 -12.53 -12.59
CA GLY A 53 8.54 -11.59 -11.81
C GLY A 53 7.84 -10.26 -11.48
N SER A 54 6.86 -9.84 -12.28
CA SER A 54 6.00 -8.68 -12.00
C SER A 54 5.16 -8.86 -10.73
N ASP A 55 4.58 -10.04 -10.54
CA ASP A 55 3.67 -10.32 -9.43
C ASP A 55 4.43 -10.37 -8.09
N GLN A 56 5.70 -10.75 -8.13
CA GLN A 56 6.57 -10.72 -6.97
C GLN A 56 6.86 -9.29 -6.50
N GLU A 57 7.03 -8.33 -7.41
CA GLU A 57 7.26 -6.93 -7.07
C GLU A 57 6.01 -6.26 -6.48
N VAL A 58 4.85 -6.52 -7.08
CA VAL A 58 3.56 -6.05 -6.57
C VAL A 58 3.33 -6.55 -5.15
N HIS A 59 3.59 -7.84 -4.93
CA HIS A 59 3.48 -8.44 -3.60
C HIS A 59 4.46 -7.84 -2.60
N ARG A 60 5.70 -7.57 -3.00
CA ARG A 60 6.68 -6.92 -2.12
C ARG A 60 6.21 -5.53 -1.70
N THR A 61 5.65 -4.77 -2.63
CA THR A 61 5.07 -3.45 -2.36
C THR A 61 3.87 -3.54 -1.41
N MET A 62 3.03 -4.56 -1.59
CA MET A 62 1.92 -4.84 -0.69
C MET A 62 2.38 -5.17 0.74
N LEU A 63 3.41 -6.02 0.88
CA LEU A 63 3.97 -6.37 2.18
C LEU A 63 4.59 -5.15 2.89
N GLU A 64 5.25 -4.27 2.15
CA GLU A 64 5.76 -3.02 2.70
C GLU A 64 4.63 -2.11 3.19
N LEU A 65 3.54 -2.00 2.41
CA LEU A 65 2.36 -1.23 2.82
C LEU A 65 1.77 -1.78 4.13
N LEU A 66 1.60 -3.10 4.25
CA LEU A 66 1.14 -3.75 5.47
C LEU A 66 2.09 -3.48 6.65
N THR A 67 3.40 -3.54 6.42
CA THR A 67 4.41 -3.27 7.47
C THR A 67 4.32 -1.83 7.98
N GLN A 68 4.14 -0.86 7.09
CA GLN A 68 3.96 0.54 7.47
C GLN A 68 2.62 0.78 8.20
N MET A 69 1.57 0.03 7.85
CA MET A 69 0.27 0.08 8.53
C MET A 69 0.28 -0.60 9.91
N ASP A 70 0.96 -1.74 10.06
CA ASP A 70 1.10 -2.44 11.34
C ASP A 70 2.05 -1.68 12.30
N GLY A 71 3.00 -0.90 11.76
CA GLY A 71 3.99 -0.14 12.51
C GLY A 71 3.47 1.14 13.18
N PHE A 72 2.18 1.49 13.02
CA PHE A 72 1.62 2.69 13.64
C PHE A 72 1.52 2.52 15.16
N LYS A 73 2.20 3.42 15.89
CA LYS A 73 1.87 3.67 17.29
C LYS A 73 0.56 4.45 17.33
N VAL A 74 -0.30 4.16 18.30
CA VAL A 74 -1.64 4.75 18.51
C VAL A 74 -1.66 6.31 18.49
N ASN A 75 -0.50 6.96 18.66
CA ASN A 75 -0.37 8.42 18.77
C ASN A 75 0.16 9.13 17.50
N GLU A 76 0.27 8.47 16.35
CA GLU A 76 0.57 9.17 15.09
C GLU A 76 -0.74 9.74 14.52
N ASP A 77 -0.87 11.08 14.41
CA ASP A 77 -2.04 11.81 13.86
C ASP A 77 -2.18 11.64 12.33
N ILE A 78 -2.08 10.39 11.88
CA ILE A 78 -2.10 9.99 10.48
C ILE A 78 -3.30 9.08 10.28
N ARG A 79 -4.17 9.46 9.35
CA ARG A 79 -5.31 8.62 8.94
C ARG A 79 -5.05 8.10 7.53
N VAL A 80 -5.21 6.80 7.32
CA VAL A 80 -5.12 6.18 6.00
C VAL A 80 -6.53 5.94 5.48
N ILE A 81 -6.80 6.37 4.25
CA ILE A 81 -8.05 6.09 3.53
C ILE A 81 -7.68 5.42 2.22
N ALA A 82 -8.25 4.24 1.96
CA ALA A 82 -8.04 3.52 0.71
C ALA A 82 -9.35 3.35 -0.07
N ALA A 83 -9.27 3.41 -1.40
CA ALA A 83 -10.38 3.18 -2.31
C ALA A 83 -10.03 2.07 -3.32
N THR A 84 -11.04 1.27 -3.69
CA THR A 84 -10.93 0.15 -4.64
C THR A 84 -12.20 0.09 -5.48
N ASN A 85 -12.06 -0.37 -6.73
CA ASN A 85 -13.20 -0.74 -7.57
C ASN A 85 -13.53 -2.24 -7.51
N ARG A 86 -12.64 -3.04 -6.89
CA ARG A 86 -12.72 -4.51 -6.85
C ARG A 86 -12.47 -5.01 -5.42
N PRO A 87 -13.43 -4.84 -4.50
CA PRO A 87 -13.27 -5.28 -3.12
C PRO A 87 -13.19 -6.82 -2.97
N ASP A 88 -13.76 -7.56 -3.92
CA ASP A 88 -13.80 -9.02 -3.95
C ASP A 88 -12.41 -9.68 -4.09
N VAL A 89 -11.51 -9.01 -4.83
CA VAL A 89 -10.16 -9.53 -5.07
C VAL A 89 -9.15 -9.09 -4.02
N LEU A 90 -9.50 -8.19 -3.10
CA LEU A 90 -8.56 -7.70 -2.10
C LEU A 90 -8.10 -8.79 -1.15
N ASP A 91 -6.80 -8.75 -0.82
CA ASP A 91 -6.18 -9.61 0.18
C ASP A 91 -6.79 -9.31 1.56
N PRO A 92 -7.21 -10.34 2.33
CA PRO A 92 -7.86 -10.12 3.62
C PRO A 92 -6.94 -9.44 4.63
N ALA A 93 -5.61 -9.52 4.46
CA ALA A 93 -4.65 -8.83 5.31
C ALA A 93 -4.78 -7.30 5.25
N LEU A 94 -5.29 -6.73 4.16
CA LEU A 94 -5.55 -5.29 4.05
C LEU A 94 -6.84 -4.85 4.75
N THR A 95 -7.78 -5.79 4.95
CA THR A 95 -9.09 -5.51 5.54
C THR A 95 -9.24 -6.05 6.97
N ARG A 96 -8.23 -6.77 7.47
CA ARG A 96 -8.25 -7.29 8.84
C ARG A 96 -8.24 -6.14 9.85
N SER A 97 -8.82 -6.37 11.02
CA SER A 97 -8.67 -5.45 12.14
C SER A 97 -7.21 -5.43 12.62
N GLY A 98 -6.64 -4.22 12.71
CA GLY A 98 -5.35 -3.93 13.33
C GLY A 98 -5.52 -3.22 14.67
#